data_AF-A0A7Y1EY89-F1
#
_entry.id   AF-A0A7Y1EY89-F1
#
_cell.length_a   1.000
_cell.length_b   1.000
_cell.length_c   1.000
_cell.angle_alpha   90.00
_cell.angle_beta   90.00
_cell.angle_gamma   90.00
#
_symmetry.space_group_name_H-M   'P 1'
#
loop_
_entity.id
_entity.type
_entity.pdbx_description
1 polymer ?
#
loop_
_entity_poly.entity_id
_entity_poly.type
_entity_poly.pdbx_seq_one_letter_code
_entity_poly.pdbx_strand_id
1 'polypeptide(L)'
;MISPAEHYETGSTKGINAGHAKRLRRVLLILDSAGHPGELNLPGWRFHRLKGDLLDYCSVSISGNWRIIFRMLDDHVELVDYLDYH
;
A
#
# COMPACT_ATOMS: atom_id res chain seq x y z
N MET A 1 -3.57 4.05 -11.31
CA MET A 1 -2.97 4.28 -9.98
C MET A 1 -3.75 5.40 -9.30
N ILE A 2 -4.23 5.17 -8.08
CA ILE A 2 -4.96 6.16 -7.28
C ILE A 2 -4.04 6.52 -6.11
N SER A 3 -3.70 7.80 -5.98
CA SER A 3 -2.95 8.25 -4.80
C SER A 3 -3.83 8.13 -3.55
N PRO A 4 -3.38 7.43 -2.50
CA PRO A 4 -4.12 7.34 -1.24
C PRO A 4 -3.79 8.49 -0.26
N ALA A 5 -2.99 9.49 -0.67
CA ALA A 5 -2.50 10.56 0.21
C ALA A 5 -3.62 11.41 0.83
N GLU A 6 -4.62 11.82 0.03
CA GLU A 6 -5.77 12.58 0.54
C GLU A 6 -6.49 11.82 1.66
N HIS A 7 -6.68 10.51 1.49
CA HIS A 7 -7.29 9.66 2.50
C HIS A 7 -6.43 9.54 3.75
N TYR A 8 -5.10 9.43 3.59
CA TYR A 8 -4.16 9.35 4.70
C TYR A 8 -4.22 10.60 5.59
N GLU A 9 -4.11 11.78 4.95
CA GLU A 9 -4.00 13.07 5.62
C GLU A 9 -5.32 13.52 6.25
N THR A 10 -6.43 13.34 5.53
CA THR A 10 -7.72 13.96 5.90
C THR A 10 -8.78 12.96 6.36
N GLY A 11 -8.60 11.67 6.04
CA GLY A 11 -9.64 10.65 6.21
C GLY A 11 -10.72 10.67 5.13
N SER A 12 -10.66 11.59 4.15
CA SER A 12 -11.56 11.65 3.00
C SER A 12 -11.63 10.29 2.29
N THR A 13 -12.83 9.82 1.97
CA THR A 13 -13.02 8.59 1.19
C THR A 13 -13.20 8.86 -0.30
N LYS A 14 -13.04 10.12 -0.72
CA LYS A 14 -13.11 10.51 -2.12
C LYS A 14 -11.97 9.83 -2.90
N GLY A 15 -12.29 9.25 -4.06
CA GLY A 15 -11.29 8.61 -4.93
C GLY A 15 -10.87 7.21 -4.51
N ILE A 16 -11.27 6.70 -3.34
CA ILE A 16 -10.99 5.33 -2.90
C ILE A 16 -12.28 4.50 -2.77
N ASN A 17 -12.14 3.19 -2.61
CA ASN A 17 -13.27 2.37 -2.19
C ASN A 17 -13.55 2.62 -0.70
N ALA A 18 -14.71 3.22 -0.38
CA ALA A 18 -15.09 3.54 1.00
C ALA A 18 -15.14 2.31 1.92
N GLY A 19 -15.46 1.12 1.39
CA GLY A 19 -15.42 -0.13 2.15
C GLY A 19 -14.01 -0.54 2.59
N HIS A 20 -12.97 0.01 1.94
CA HIS A 20 -11.58 -0.27 2.27
C HIS A 20 -10.96 0.76 3.22
N ALA A 21 -11.59 1.91 3.44
CA ALA A 21 -11.03 3.05 4.17
C ALA A 21 -10.32 2.64 5.49
N LYS A 22 -11.01 1.88 6.36
CA LYS A 22 -10.46 1.50 7.67
C LYS A 22 -9.25 0.56 7.57
N ARG A 23 -9.19 -0.31 6.55
CA ARG A 23 -8.04 -1.18 6.32
C ARG A 23 -6.92 -0.42 5.62
N LEU A 24 -7.25 0.35 4.58
CA LEU A 24 -6.32 1.19 3.83
C LEU A 24 -5.55 2.12 4.77
N ARG A 25 -6.24 2.87 5.63
CA ARG A 25 -5.59 3.76 6.62
C ARG A 25 -4.64 3.03 7.56
N ARG A 26 -5.01 1.84 8.05
CA ARG A 26 -4.13 1.04 8.92
C ARG A 26 -2.87 0.59 8.20
N VAL A 27 -3.00 0.17 6.93
CA VAL A 27 -1.85 -0.24 6.13
C VAL A 27 -0.93 0.95 5.87
N LEU A 28 -1.47 2.11 5.50
CA LEU A 28 -0.69 3.34 5.26
C LEU A 28 0.09 3.78 6.51
N LEU A 29 -0.52 3.74 7.69
CA LEU A 29 0.17 4.06 8.95
C LEU A 29 1.35 3.11 9.24
N ILE A 30 1.18 1.82 8.97
CA ILE A 30 2.25 0.84 9.18
C ILE A 30 3.37 1.03 8.15
N LEU A 31 3.02 1.33 6.89
CA LEU A 31 4.00 1.65 5.85
C LEU A 31 4.82 2.89 6.21
N ASP A 32 4.18 3.94 6.73
CA ASP A 32 4.84 5.18 7.17
C ASP A 32 5.80 4.95 8.35
N SER A 33 5.49 3.98 9.22
CA SER A 33 6.32 3.61 10.37
C SER A 33 7.40 2.55 10.08
N ALA A 34 7.34 1.88 8.93
CA ALA A 34 8.18 0.72 8.67
C ALA A 34 9.62 1.15 8.44
N GLY A 35 10.53 0.60 9.26
CA GLY A 35 11.96 0.89 9.18
C GLY A 35 12.76 -0.16 8.39
N HIS A 36 12.11 -1.20 7.89
CA HIS A 36 12.70 -2.16 6.94
C HIS A 36 11.61 -3.03 6.28
N PRO A 37 11.86 -3.62 5.08
CA PRO A 37 10.86 -4.43 4.37
C PRO A 37 10.33 -5.64 5.15
N GLY A 38 11.17 -6.23 6.02
CA GLY A 38 10.78 -7.37 6.86
C GLY A 38 9.60 -7.10 7.82
N GLU A 39 9.40 -5.85 8.28
CA GLU A 39 8.27 -5.46 9.14
C GLU A 39 6.92 -5.54 8.40
N LEU A 40 6.95 -5.49 7.07
CA LEU A 40 5.78 -5.53 6.22
C LEU A 40 5.32 -6.95 5.88
N ASN A 41 6.10 -7.98 6.25
CA ASN A 41 5.75 -9.40 6.07
C ASN A 41 4.75 -9.90 7.12
N LEU A 42 3.62 -9.20 7.23
CA LEU A 42 2.57 -9.50 8.21
C LEU A 42 1.59 -10.56 7.68
N PRO A 43 1.05 -11.43 8.56
CA PRO A 43 0.02 -12.38 8.18
C PRO A 43 -1.17 -11.71 7.49
N GLY A 44 -1.58 -12.27 6.35
CA GLY A 44 -2.71 -11.77 5.56
C GLY A 44 -2.43 -10.51 4.74
N TRP A 45 -1.21 -9.96 4.77
CA TRP A 45 -0.82 -8.85 3.89
C TRP A 45 -0.36 -9.33 2.52
N ARG A 46 0.06 -10.60 2.41
CA ARG A 46 0.60 -11.19 1.17
C ARG A 46 1.69 -10.28 0.57
N PHE A 47 2.59 -9.81 1.43
CA PHE A 47 3.69 -8.95 1.03
C PHE A 47 4.61 -9.68 0.04
N HIS A 48 4.90 -9.05 -1.10
CA HIS A 48 5.83 -9.56 -2.10
C HIS A 48 6.36 -8.45 -3.00
N ARG A 49 7.56 -8.65 -3.57
CA ARG A 49 8.06 -7.83 -4.68
C ARG A 49 7.30 -8.14 -5.97
N LEU A 50 7.05 -7.10 -6.75
CA LEU A 50 6.46 -7.20 -8.08
C LEU A 50 7.53 -7.59 -9.12
N LYS A 51 7.09 -7.83 -10.36
CA LYS A 51 7.91 -8.31 -11.47
C LYS A 51 7.67 -7.46 -12.71
N GLY A 52 8.53 -7.62 -13.72
CA GLY A 52 8.43 -6.87 -14.98
C GLY A 52 8.78 -5.40 -14.77
N ASP A 53 8.00 -4.49 -15.35
CA ASP A 53 8.23 -3.05 -15.29
C ASP A 53 8.12 -2.46 -13.87
N LEU A 54 7.60 -3.24 -12.91
CA LEU A 54 7.43 -2.86 -11.51
C LEU A 54 8.41 -3.61 -10.58
N LEU A 55 9.56 -4.08 -11.08
CA LEU A 55 10.52 -4.87 -10.28
C LEU A 55 11.02 -4.19 -8.99
N ASP A 56 11.01 -2.85 -8.95
CA ASP A 56 11.39 -2.05 -7.79
C ASP A 56 10.24 -1.81 -6.80
N TYR A 57 9.03 -2.26 -7.14
CA TYR A 57 7.85 -2.11 -6.30
C TYR A 57 7.58 -3.38 -5.49
N CYS A 58 7.03 -3.17 -4.30
CA CYS A 58 6.42 -4.16 -3.45
C CYS A 58 4.90 -4.00 -3.49
N SER A 59 4.20 -5.05 -3.06
CA SER A 59 2.74 -5.07 -3.02
C SER A 59 2.24 -5.67 -1.70
N VAL A 60 1.18 -5.06 -1.15
CA VAL A 60 0.41 -5.59 -0.03
C VAL A 60 -1.08 -5.60 -0.35
N SER A 61 -1.79 -6.60 0.18
CA SER A 61 -3.20 -6.85 -0.11
C SER A 61 -4.12 -6.01 0.77
N ILE A 62 -5.06 -5.29 0.14
CA ILE A 62 -6.15 -4.61 0.83
C ILE A 62 -7.37 -5.53 0.92
N SER A 63 -8.01 -5.86 -0.21
CA SER A 63 -9.23 -6.67 -0.23
C SER A 63 -9.45 -7.23 -1.63
N GLY A 64 -9.73 -8.54 -1.76
CA GLY A 64 -9.90 -9.18 -3.06
C GLY A 64 -8.70 -8.91 -3.98
N ASN A 65 -8.93 -8.21 -5.08
CA ASN A 65 -7.90 -7.81 -6.04
C ASN A 65 -7.22 -6.48 -5.71
N TRP A 66 -7.69 -5.71 -4.72
CA TRP A 66 -7.11 -4.41 -4.39
C TRP A 66 -5.76 -4.54 -3.68
N ARG A 67 -4.79 -3.76 -4.14
CA ARG A 67 -3.42 -3.69 -3.63
C ARG A 67 -3.03 -2.26 -3.28
N ILE A 68 -2.12 -2.13 -2.32
CA ILE A 68 -1.19 -0.99 -2.30
C ILE A 68 0.11 -1.48 -2.92
N ILE A 69 0.66 -0.70 -3.84
CA ILE A 69 2.02 -0.86 -4.34
C ILE A 69 2.87 0.32 -3.88
N PHE A 70 4.16 0.08 -3.65
CA PHE A 70 5.09 1.10 -3.18
C PHE A 70 6.52 0.68 -3.47
N ARG A 71 7.44 1.63 -3.52
CA ARG A 71 8.88 1.38 -3.62
C ARG A 71 9.50 1.40 -2.22
N MET A 72 10.52 0.55 -2.02
CA MET A 72 11.42 0.65 -0.87
C MET A 72 12.74 1.27 -1.33
N LEU A 73 13.15 2.38 -0.73
CA LEU A 73 14.43 3.05 -0.97
C LEU A 73 15.10 3.34 0.37
N ASP A 74 16.29 2.79 0.60
CA ASP A 74 17.06 2.96 1.84
C ASP A 74 16.20 2.82 3.10
N ASP A 75 15.43 1.72 3.16
CA ASP A 75 14.49 1.37 4.22
C ASP A 75 13.25 2.27 4.39
N HIS A 76 13.05 3.25 3.49
CA HIS A 76 11.87 4.09 3.45
C HIS A 76 10.87 3.66 2.37
N VAL A 77 9.59 3.83 2.67
CA VAL A 77 8.48 3.63 1.73
C VAL A 77 8.27 4.90 0.90
N GLU A 78 8.26 4.77 -0.43
CA GLU A 78 7.98 5.86 -1.36
C GLU A 78 7.02 5.42 -2.48
N LEU A 79 6.51 6.37 -3.27
CA LEU A 79 5.69 6.11 -4.47
C LEU A 79 4.51 5.17 -4.18
N VAL A 80 3.76 5.49 -3.12
CA VAL A 80 2.64 4.68 -2.64
C VAL A 80 1.42 4.90 -3.52
N ASP A 81 0.92 3.82 -4.10
CA ASP A 81 -0.27 3.81 -4.95
C ASP A 81 -1.27 2.74 -4.55
N TYR A 82 -2.56 3.04 -4.72
CA TYR A 82 -3.67 2.15 -4.47
C TYR A 82 -4.36 1.79 -5.80
N LEU A 83 -4.53 0.50 -6.08
CA LEU A 83 -5.13 0.04 -7.35
C LEU A 83 -5.85 -1.29 -7.22
N ASP A 84 -6.81 -1.50 -8.12
CA ASP A 84 -7.42 -2.80 -8.35
C ASP A 84 -6.54 -3.58 -9.33
N TYR A 85 -6.13 -4.78 -8.93
CA TYR A 85 -5.29 -5.66 -9.74
C TYR A 85 -6.17 -6.43 -10.71
N HIS A 86 -6.83 -5.75 -11.66
CA HIS A 86 -7.55 -6.29 -12.83
C HIS A 86 -7.47 -5.30 -14.00
#